data_AF-A0AAN0RI89-F1
#
_entry.id   AF-A0AAN0RI89-F1
#
_cell.length_a   1.000
_cell.length_b   1.000
_cell.length_c   1.000
_cell.angle_alpha   90.00
_cell.angle_beta   90.00
_cell.angle_gamma   90.00
#
_symmetry.space_group_name_H-M   'P 1'
#
loop_
_entity.id
_entity.type
_entity.pdbx_description
1 polymer ?
#
loop_
_entity_poly.entity_id
_entity_poly.type
_entity_poly.pdbx_seq_one_letter_code
_entity_poly.pdbx_strand_id
1 'polypeptide(L)' 'MSAPVNLNRFRKATARAEKSTRAVENSVKFGRSKAQKRLQETKNAAQVQHLDQHKRDP' A
#
# COMPACT_ATOMS: atom_id res chain seq x y z
N MET A 1 -6.27 45.75 -7.68
CA MET A 1 -4.81 45.63 -7.81
C MET A 1 -4.39 44.24 -7.33
N SER A 2 -3.69 43.48 -8.17
CA SER A 2 -3.19 42.13 -7.84
C SER A 2 -1.94 42.26 -6.97
N ALA A 3 -2.00 41.75 -5.73
CA ALA A 3 -0.85 41.71 -4.84
C ALA A 3 0.21 40.72 -5.36
N PRO A 4 1.52 40.97 -5.15
CA PRO A 4 2.56 40.06 -5.60
C PRO A 4 2.44 38.70 -4.90
N VAL A 5 2.13 37.66 -5.67
CA VAL A 5 2.03 36.28 -5.18
C VAL A 5 3.40 35.60 -5.17
N ASN A 6 3.77 35.03 -4.03
CA ASN A 6 5.02 34.30 -3.89
C ASN A 6 4.90 32.88 -4.49
N LEU A 7 5.39 32.71 -5.72
CA LEU A 7 5.35 31.43 -6.44
C LEU A 7 6.13 30.30 -5.73
N ASN A 8 7.15 30.63 -4.93
CA ASN A 8 7.91 29.63 -4.19
C ASN A 8 7.07 28.96 -3.10
N ARG A 9 6.17 29.72 -2.44
CA ARG A 9 5.22 29.16 -1.47
C ARG A 9 4.24 28.20 -2.14
N PHE A 10 3.74 28.57 -3.32
CA PHE A 10 2.81 27.75 -4.09
C PHE A 10 3.46 26.44 -4.53
N ARG A 11 4.64 26.49 -5.15
CA ARG A 11 5.41 25.30 -5.57
C ARG A 11 5.73 24.36 -4.39
N LYS A 12 6.06 24.93 -3.23
CA LYS A 12 6.28 24.13 -2.01
C LYS A 12 4.99 23.50 -1.49
N ALA A 13 3.86 24.18 -1.60
CA ALA A 13 2.56 23.63 -1.20
C ALA A 13 2.16 22.46 -2.09
N THR A 14 2.26 22.61 -3.42
CA THR A 14 1.96 21.52 -4.38
C THR A 14 2.87 20.32 -4.17
N ALA A 15 4.19 20.53 -4.04
CA ALA A 15 5.15 19.44 -3.81
C ALA A 15 4.88 18.67 -2.50
N ARG A 16 4.46 19.35 -1.43
CA ARG A 16 4.08 18.68 -0.16
C ARG A 16 2.79 17.87 -0.31
N ALA A 17 1.80 18.40 -1.03
CA ALA A 17 0.55 17.70 -1.29
C ALA A 17 0.80 16.40 -2.07
N GLU A 18 1.57 16.47 -3.17
CA GLU A 18 1.94 15.29 -3.97
C GLU A 18 2.80 14.28 -3.20
N LYS A 19 3.64 14.73 -2.26
CA LYS A 19 4.42 13.83 -1.42
C LYS A 19 3.52 13.04 -0.46
N SER A 20 2.45 13.67 0.02
CA SER A 20 1.49 13.06 0.94
C SER A 20 0.66 11.99 0.24
N THR A 21 0.19 12.25 -1.00
CA THR A 21 -0.54 11.25 -1.79
C THR A 21 0.33 10.03 -2.11
N ARG A 22 1.58 10.25 -2.54
CA ARG A 22 2.56 9.17 -2.79
C ARG A 22 2.86 8.34 -1.53
N ALA A 23 2.89 8.96 -0.35
CA ALA A 23 3.09 8.25 0.91
C ALA A 23 1.91 7.31 1.23
N VAL A 24 0.68 7.76 1.00
CA VAL A 24 -0.52 6.92 1.15
C VAL A 24 -0.47 5.74 0.16
N GLU A 25 -0.18 5.99 -1.11
CA GLU A 25 -0.04 4.94 -2.12
C GLU A 25 1.03 3.91 -1.73
N ASN A 26 2.19 4.37 -1.25
CA ASN A 26 3.25 3.49 -0.78
C ASN A 26 2.86 2.73 0.50
N SER A 27 2.09 3.33 1.40
CA SER A 27 1.58 2.62 2.58
C SER A 27 0.59 1.51 2.19
N VAL A 28 -0.21 1.70 1.16
CA VAL A 28 -1.09 0.64 0.64
C VAL A 28 -0.27 -0.44 -0.07
N LYS A 29 0.69 -0.03 -0.91
CA LYS A 29 1.52 -0.94 -1.72
C LYS A 29 2.52 -1.74 -0.89
N PHE A 30 3.13 -1.13 0.12
CA PHE A 30 4.25 -1.68 0.87
C PHE A 30 4.01 -1.74 2.39
N GLY A 31 2.93 -1.18 2.92
CA GLY A 31 2.67 -1.09 4.36
C GLY A 31 2.24 -2.40 5.02
N ARG A 32 2.19 -3.51 4.28
CA ARG A 32 2.07 -4.82 4.93
C ARG A 32 3.36 -5.13 5.68
N SER A 33 3.26 -5.22 7.01
CA SER A 33 4.39 -5.60 7.86
C SER A 33 4.81 -7.05 7.59
N LYS A 34 6.06 -7.40 7.92
CA LYS A 34 6.57 -8.79 7.78
C LYS A 34 5.67 -9.80 8.52
N ALA A 35 5.13 -9.42 9.66
CA ALA A 35 4.20 -10.24 10.45
C ALA A 35 2.88 -10.48 9.70
N GLN A 36 2.30 -9.46 9.07
CA GLN A 36 1.08 -9.60 8.27
C GLN A 36 1.30 -10.46 7.03
N LYS A 37 2.44 -10.31 6.35
CA LYS A 37 2.81 -11.17 5.21
C LYS A 37 2.91 -12.63 5.63
N ARG A 38 3.63 -12.92 6.72
CA ARG A 38 3.77 -14.28 7.26
C ARG A 38 2.42 -14.87 7.66
N LEU A 39 1.57 -14.10 8.32
CA LEU A 39 0.23 -14.53 8.69
C LEU A 39 -0.60 -14.88 7.44
N GLN A 40 -0.53 -14.06 6.39
CA GLN A 40 -1.22 -14.36 5.14
C GLN A 40 -0.68 -15.63 4.47
N GLU A 41 0.64 -15.81 4.41
CA GLU A 41 1.28 -17.01 3.87
C GLU A 41 0.84 -18.28 4.61
N THR A 42 0.81 -18.24 5.95
CA THR A 42 0.36 -19.39 6.76
C THR A 42 -1.11 -19.72 6.51
N LYS A 43 -1.99 -18.71 6.38
CA LYS A 43 -3.40 -18.91 6.05
C LYS A 43 -3.57 -19.52 4.67
N ASN A 44 -2.84 -19.01 3.68
CA ASN A 44 -2.89 -19.53 2.32
C ASN A 44 -2.40 -20.99 2.28
N ALA A 45 -1.31 -21.32 2.98
CA ALA A 45 -0.80 -22.68 3.05
C ALA A 45 -1.82 -23.65 3.69
N ALA A 46 -2.47 -23.24 4.77
CA ALA A 46 -3.53 -24.04 5.41
C ALA A 46 -4.73 -24.26 4.46
N GLN A 47 -5.12 -23.24 3.70
CA GLN A 47 -6.19 -23.37 2.69
C GLN A 47 -5.81 -24.33 1.58
N VAL A 48 -4.58 -24.25 1.05
CA VAL A 48 -4.10 -25.18 0.02
C VAL A 48 -4.12 -26.62 0.55
N GLN A 49 -3.57 -26.86 1.75
CA GLN A 49 -3.59 -28.20 2.35
C GLN A 49 -5.01 -28.72 2.56
N HIS A 50 -5.93 -27.86 3.02
CA HIS A 50 -7.33 -28.23 3.19
C HIS A 50 -7.97 -28.64 1.85
N LEU A 51 -7.74 -27.87 0.78
CA LEU A 51 -8.23 -28.20 -0.55
C LEU A 51 -7.60 -29.49 -1.09
N ASP A 52 -6.30 -29.68 -0.89
CA ASP A 52 -5.58 -30.89 -1.31
C ASP A 52 -6.11 -32.16 -0.62
N GLN A 53 -6.44 -32.10 0.68
CA GLN A 53 -7.08 -33.22 1.39
C GLN A 53 -8.45 -33.60 0.82
N HIS A 54 -9.12 -32.65 0.16
CA HIS A 54 -10.42 -32.87 -0.48
C HIS A 54 -10.31 -33.21 -1.96
N LYS A 55 -9.11 -33.21 -2.55
CA LYS A 55 -8.91 -33.71 -3.91
C LYS A 55 -9.06 -35.23 -3.90
N ARG A 56 -9.90 -35.71 -4.80
CA ARG A 56 -9.96 -37.13 -5.17
C ARG A 56 -9.11 -37.26 -6.43
N ASP A 57 -8.03 -38.04 -6.35
CA ASP A 57 -7.28 -38.41 -7.56
C ASP A 57 -8.20 -39.24 -8.48
N PRO A 58 -8.17 -39.00 -9.80
CA PRO A 58 -8.85 -39.86 -10.78
C PRO A 58 -8.19 -41.24 -10.89
#